data_AF-A0A1C7PFM8-F1
#
_entry.id   AF-A0A1C7PFM8-F1
#
_cell.length_a   1.000
_cell.length_b   1.000
_cell.length_c   1.000
_cell.angle_alpha   90.00
_cell.angle_beta   90.00
_cell.angle_gamma   90.00
#
_symmetry.space_group_name_H-M   'P 1'
#
loop_
_entity.id
_entity.type
_entity.pdbx_description
1 polymer ?
#
loop_
_entity_poly.entity_id
_entity_poly.type
_entity_poly.pdbx_seq_one_letter_code
_entity_poly.pdbx_strand_id
1 'polypeptide(L)'
;MATKTTKLYLGSVLLVDLTTFALAGDLTTHSGNSTAHVTAAERAAWNAKADAATLTAHTGNAALHVTAAERTAWNAKLDGSALSAYATQAWTTTQLAAYASQAWVDAQIAAKHHIRIVPTDALPLQGVADVIYLVPKGWEHPESADASIREQYVWIEEKWVKVGDTSVSLAGYAQEEWVAAQLAGYYTKAQADAVASTAKAGAVAEAKAYADGKFAQAKSLTQAAYDALAVKDAGTLYAIVE
;
A
#
# COMPACT_ATOMS: atom_id res chain seq x y z
N MET A 1 -55.83 51.62 73.62
CA MET A 1 -56.15 50.41 74.43
C MET A 1 -57.31 50.76 75.34
N ALA A 2 -58.41 50.01 75.28
CA ALA A 2 -59.57 50.25 76.15
C ALA A 2 -59.22 49.90 77.61
N THR A 3 -59.50 50.81 78.54
CA THR A 3 -59.29 50.61 79.99
C THR A 3 -60.23 49.52 80.49
N LYS A 4 -59.70 48.45 81.11
CA LYS A 4 -60.49 47.32 81.63
C LYS A 4 -60.89 47.58 83.09
N THR A 5 -62.18 47.69 83.37
CA THR A 5 -62.70 47.79 84.75
C THR A 5 -62.79 46.41 85.37
N THR A 6 -61.95 46.10 86.36
CA THR A 6 -61.90 44.78 87.02
C THR A 6 -62.50 44.78 88.42
N LYS A 7 -62.79 45.95 89.00
CA LYS A 7 -63.37 46.09 90.34
C LYS A 7 -64.33 47.28 90.39
N LEU A 8 -65.48 47.12 91.07
CA LEU A 8 -66.46 48.19 91.30
C LEU A 8 -66.51 48.56 92.79
N TYR A 9 -66.45 49.86 93.09
CA TYR A 9 -66.49 50.40 94.45
C TYR A 9 -67.62 51.40 94.62
N LEU A 10 -68.18 51.50 95.83
CA LEU A 10 -69.05 52.60 96.25
C LEU A 10 -68.40 53.28 97.46
N GLY A 11 -67.81 54.45 97.25
CA GLY A 11 -66.87 55.04 98.23
C GLY A 11 -65.66 54.13 98.41
N SER A 12 -65.40 53.69 99.65
CA SER A 12 -64.27 52.81 100.01
C SER A 12 -64.60 51.31 100.01
N VAL A 13 -65.86 50.92 99.78
CA VAL A 13 -66.31 49.52 99.85
C VAL A 13 -66.23 48.86 98.47
N LEU A 14 -65.50 47.74 98.37
CA LEU A 14 -65.48 46.89 97.17
C LEU A 14 -66.80 46.15 97.06
N LEU A 15 -67.57 46.42 96.02
CA LEU A 15 -68.84 45.77 95.77
C LEU A 15 -68.67 44.47 94.98
N VAL A 16 -67.83 44.50 93.93
CA VAL A 16 -67.63 43.34 93.04
C VAL A 16 -66.18 43.31 92.54
N ASP A 17 -65.55 42.14 92.63
CA ASP A 17 -64.27 41.83 92.01
C ASP A 17 -64.49 40.89 90.81
N LEU A 18 -64.17 41.37 89.61
CA LEU A 18 -64.35 40.65 88.35
C LEU A 18 -63.04 40.07 87.82
N THR A 19 -61.95 40.12 88.59
CA THR A 19 -60.61 39.71 88.14
C THR A 19 -60.50 38.26 87.67
N THR A 20 -61.34 37.35 88.19
CA THR A 20 -61.35 35.93 87.83
C THR A 20 -62.32 35.59 86.68
N PHE A 21 -63.10 36.55 86.19
CA PHE A 21 -64.08 36.33 85.14
C PHE A 21 -63.45 36.53 83.77
N ALA A 22 -63.84 35.67 82.81
CA ALA A 22 -63.42 35.81 81.42
C ALA A 22 -64.02 37.09 80.80
N LEU A 23 -63.22 37.79 79.99
CA LEU A 23 -63.71 38.97 79.29
C LEU A 23 -64.47 38.54 78.03
N ALA A 24 -65.57 39.24 77.74
CA ALA A 24 -66.33 39.04 76.50
C ALA A 24 -65.45 39.23 75.25
N GLY A 25 -64.47 40.16 75.33
CA GLY A 25 -63.49 40.37 74.27
C GLY A 25 -62.61 39.14 74.01
N ASP A 26 -62.12 38.49 75.07
CA ASP A 26 -61.28 37.29 74.96
C ASP A 26 -62.08 36.12 74.34
N LEU A 27 -63.35 35.96 74.73
CA LEU A 27 -64.24 34.97 74.12
C LEU A 27 -64.55 35.27 72.65
N THR A 28 -64.74 36.55 72.30
CA THR A 28 -64.98 36.99 70.92
C THR A 28 -63.74 36.74 70.05
N THR A 29 -62.56 37.08 70.56
CA THR A 29 -61.29 36.80 69.90
C THR A 29 -61.07 35.31 69.71
N HIS A 30 -61.37 34.47 70.70
CA HIS A 30 -61.24 33.02 70.58
C HIS A 30 -62.23 32.41 69.59
N SER A 31 -63.52 32.77 69.68
CA SER A 31 -64.56 32.24 68.79
C SER A 31 -64.40 32.70 67.35
N GLY A 32 -63.82 33.88 67.12
CA GLY A 32 -63.45 34.38 65.80
C GLY A 32 -62.13 33.84 65.24
N ASN A 33 -61.35 33.08 66.02
CA ASN A 33 -60.06 32.54 65.56
C ASN A 33 -60.24 31.25 64.74
N SER A 34 -60.45 31.40 63.43
CA SER A 34 -60.65 30.28 62.51
C SER A 34 -59.47 29.31 62.43
N THR A 35 -58.25 29.72 62.78
CA THR A 35 -57.06 28.84 62.79
C THR A 35 -57.10 27.79 63.91
N ALA A 36 -57.83 28.08 65.00
CA ALA A 36 -57.91 27.19 66.16
C ALA A 36 -59.07 26.19 66.09
N HIS A 37 -60.02 26.39 65.18
CA HIS A 37 -61.24 25.57 65.07
C HIS A 37 -61.25 24.77 63.78
N VAL A 38 -61.99 23.66 63.79
CA VAL A 38 -62.19 22.81 62.60
C VAL A 38 -63.67 22.76 62.23
N THR A 39 -63.94 22.90 60.94
CA THR A 39 -65.25 22.77 60.34
C THR A 39 -65.63 21.31 60.12
N ALA A 40 -66.92 21.05 59.92
CA ALA A 40 -67.38 19.71 59.53
C ALA A 40 -66.82 19.27 58.17
N ALA A 41 -66.64 20.22 57.24
CA ALA A 41 -66.06 19.95 55.92
C ALA A 41 -64.59 19.51 56.00
N GLU A 42 -63.78 20.15 56.86
CA GLU A 42 -62.38 19.76 57.06
C GLU A 42 -62.27 18.34 57.62
N ARG A 43 -63.09 17.99 58.62
CA ARG A 43 -63.13 16.62 59.16
C ARG A 43 -63.51 15.59 58.10
N ALA A 44 -64.50 15.89 57.26
CA ALA A 44 -64.88 15.00 56.15
C ALA A 44 -63.73 14.84 55.13
N ALA A 45 -63.05 15.93 54.79
CA ALA A 45 -61.93 15.91 53.85
C ALA A 45 -60.68 15.18 54.36
N TRP A 46 -60.43 15.21 55.67
CA TRP A 46 -59.38 14.41 56.31
C TRP A 46 -59.74 12.94 56.40
N ASN A 47 -60.98 12.62 56.79
CA ASN A 47 -61.45 11.23 56.88
C ASN A 47 -61.56 10.54 55.51
N ALA A 48 -61.70 11.31 54.42
CA ALA A 48 -61.70 10.79 53.06
C ALA A 48 -60.29 10.54 52.49
N LYS A 49 -59.21 10.88 53.22
CA LYS A 49 -57.83 10.55 52.80
C LYS A 49 -57.64 9.04 52.85
N ALA A 50 -56.88 8.50 51.90
CA ALA A 50 -56.53 7.09 51.87
C ALA A 50 -55.87 6.67 53.19
N ASP A 51 -56.31 5.56 53.76
CA ASP A 51 -55.69 4.99 54.95
C ASP A 51 -54.39 4.25 54.62
N ALA A 52 -53.67 3.83 55.66
CA ALA A 52 -52.40 3.12 55.51
C ALA A 52 -52.56 1.80 54.75
N ALA A 53 -53.70 1.10 54.90
CA ALA A 53 -53.97 -0.15 54.23
C ALA A 53 -54.13 0.05 52.72
N THR A 54 -54.88 1.08 52.32
CA THR A 54 -55.07 1.49 50.92
C THR A 54 -53.74 1.85 50.27
N LEU A 55 -52.89 2.62 50.98
CA LEU A 55 -51.57 2.98 50.47
C LEU A 55 -50.64 1.77 50.33
N THR A 56 -50.66 0.86 51.30
CA THR A 56 -49.89 -0.39 51.27
C THR A 56 -50.32 -1.31 50.12
N ALA A 57 -51.64 -1.42 49.89
CA ALA A 57 -52.18 -2.19 48.78
C ALA A 57 -51.75 -1.62 47.42
N HIS A 58 -51.75 -0.29 47.29
CA HIS A 58 -51.28 0.38 46.08
C HIS A 58 -49.79 0.11 45.84
N THR A 59 -48.91 0.34 46.83
CA THR A 59 -47.46 0.17 46.65
C THR A 59 -47.04 -1.28 46.40
N GLY A 60 -47.83 -2.25 46.85
CA GLY A 60 -47.64 -3.68 46.55
C GLY A 60 -48.26 -4.15 45.24
N ASN A 61 -48.98 -3.30 44.49
CA ASN A 61 -49.70 -3.71 43.29
C ASN A 61 -48.75 -3.88 42.08
N ALA A 62 -48.30 -5.11 41.84
CA ALA A 62 -47.45 -5.49 40.72
C ALA A 62 -48.11 -5.35 39.33
N ALA A 63 -49.43 -5.18 39.24
CA ALA A 63 -50.08 -4.89 37.96
C ALA A 63 -49.94 -3.41 37.56
N LEU A 64 -49.73 -2.51 38.53
CA LEU A 64 -49.53 -1.08 38.31
C LEU A 64 -48.04 -0.68 38.35
N HIS A 65 -47.23 -1.39 39.14
CA HIS A 65 -45.82 -1.09 39.36
C HIS A 65 -44.91 -2.14 38.73
N VAL A 66 -43.83 -1.67 38.09
CA VAL A 66 -42.76 -2.54 37.60
C VAL A 66 -42.01 -3.14 38.79
N THR A 67 -42.01 -4.46 38.86
CA THR A 67 -41.29 -5.22 39.87
C THR A 67 -39.79 -5.24 39.62
N ALA A 68 -39.01 -5.56 40.66
CA ALA A 68 -37.57 -5.76 40.51
C ALA A 68 -37.23 -6.88 39.51
N ALA A 69 -38.02 -7.95 39.49
CA ALA A 69 -37.84 -9.07 38.58
C ALA A 69 -38.07 -8.66 37.11
N GLU A 70 -39.15 -7.92 36.83
CA GLU A 70 -39.43 -7.40 35.48
C GLU A 70 -38.34 -6.45 35.00
N ARG A 71 -37.85 -5.56 35.88
CA ARG A 71 -36.74 -4.66 35.56
C ARG A 71 -35.47 -5.42 35.21
N THR A 72 -35.12 -6.44 35.99
CA THR A 72 -33.97 -7.32 35.71
C THR A 72 -34.15 -8.06 34.38
N ALA A 73 -35.33 -8.59 34.11
CA ALA A 73 -35.62 -9.29 32.86
C ALA A 73 -35.54 -8.36 31.63
N TRP A 74 -36.04 -7.13 31.73
CA TRP A 74 -35.93 -6.13 30.66
C TRP A 74 -34.48 -5.70 30.44
N ASN A 75 -33.73 -5.46 31.51
CA ASN A 75 -32.30 -5.13 31.42
C ASN A 75 -31.49 -6.27 30.80
N ALA A 76 -31.85 -7.54 31.07
CA ALA A 76 -31.20 -8.70 30.47
C ALA A 76 -31.50 -8.87 28.98
N LYS A 77 -32.69 -8.46 28.51
CA LYS A 77 -33.02 -8.48 27.07
C LYS A 77 -32.20 -7.49 26.24
N LEU A 78 -31.48 -6.57 26.87
CA LEU A 78 -30.71 -5.52 26.22
C LEU A 78 -29.19 -5.64 26.47
N ASP A 79 -28.68 -6.82 26.84
CA ASP A 79 -27.24 -6.98 26.89
C ASP A 79 -26.65 -6.94 25.47
N GLY A 80 -25.47 -6.32 25.32
CA GLY A 80 -24.80 -6.21 24.03
C GLY A 80 -24.46 -7.57 23.41
N SER A 81 -24.53 -8.67 24.19
CA SER A 81 -24.30 -10.02 23.71
C SER A 81 -25.44 -10.49 22.80
N ALA A 82 -26.69 -10.22 23.18
CA ALA A 82 -27.87 -10.52 22.38
C ALA A 82 -27.90 -9.73 21.06
N LEU A 83 -27.50 -8.45 21.10
CA LEU A 83 -27.37 -7.62 19.89
C LEU A 83 -26.21 -8.10 19.00
N SER A 84 -25.07 -8.47 19.58
CA SER A 84 -23.92 -8.98 18.81
C SER A 84 -24.24 -10.32 18.14
N ALA A 85 -24.98 -11.21 18.81
CA ALA A 85 -25.36 -12.50 18.25
C ALA A 85 -26.30 -12.33 17.04
N TYR A 86 -27.30 -11.45 17.15
CA TYR A 86 -28.21 -11.14 16.04
C TYR A 86 -27.50 -10.48 14.85
N ALA A 87 -26.62 -9.50 15.11
CA ALA A 87 -25.84 -8.83 14.07
C ALA A 87 -24.84 -9.77 13.37
N THR A 88 -24.23 -10.70 14.12
CA THR A 88 -23.24 -11.62 13.57
C THR A 88 -23.91 -12.73 12.76
N GLN A 89 -25.02 -13.29 13.24
CA GLN A 89 -25.63 -14.47 12.61
C GLN A 89 -26.39 -14.17 11.32
N ALA A 90 -26.99 -12.98 11.17
CA ALA A 90 -27.80 -12.63 10.01
C ALA A 90 -27.03 -11.98 8.86
N TRP A 91 -25.95 -11.23 9.15
CA TRP A 91 -25.26 -10.42 8.14
C TRP A 91 -23.97 -11.03 7.60
N THR A 92 -23.24 -11.82 8.40
CA THR A 92 -21.90 -12.29 7.99
C THR A 92 -21.93 -13.62 7.24
N THR A 93 -22.71 -14.61 7.68
CA THR A 93 -22.65 -15.97 7.11
C THR A 93 -23.16 -16.04 5.66
N THR A 94 -24.25 -15.34 5.34
CA THR A 94 -24.88 -15.41 4.02
C THR A 94 -24.19 -14.50 3.00
N GLN A 95 -23.80 -13.28 3.40
CA GLN A 95 -23.10 -12.36 2.49
C GLN A 95 -21.64 -12.77 2.27
N LEU A 96 -20.94 -13.29 3.27
CA LEU A 96 -19.55 -13.73 3.12
C LEU A 96 -19.45 -15.04 2.31
N ALA A 97 -20.45 -15.92 2.39
CA ALA A 97 -20.57 -17.06 1.49
C ALA A 97 -20.98 -16.64 0.06
N ALA A 98 -21.64 -15.49 -0.09
CA ALA A 98 -21.98 -14.90 -1.40
C ALA A 98 -20.82 -14.11 -2.03
N TYR A 99 -19.88 -13.60 -1.23
CA TYR A 99 -18.61 -13.08 -1.74
C TYR A 99 -17.74 -14.26 -2.15
N ALA A 100 -17.50 -14.37 -3.46
CA ALA A 100 -16.58 -15.32 -4.04
C ALA A 100 -15.25 -15.35 -3.27
N SER A 101 -14.93 -16.50 -2.66
CA SER A 101 -13.60 -16.71 -2.08
C SER A 101 -12.55 -16.54 -3.18
N GLN A 102 -11.32 -16.16 -2.80
CA GLN A 102 -10.21 -16.11 -3.75
C GLN A 102 -10.10 -17.41 -4.55
N ALA A 103 -10.28 -18.56 -3.88
CA ALA A 103 -10.31 -19.87 -4.53
C ALA A 103 -11.47 -20.04 -5.53
N TRP A 104 -12.67 -19.50 -5.26
CA TRP A 104 -13.78 -19.53 -6.22
C TRP A 104 -13.48 -18.62 -7.42
N VAL A 105 -12.95 -17.42 -7.19
CA VAL A 105 -12.54 -16.51 -8.27
C VAL A 105 -11.46 -17.15 -9.13
N ASP A 106 -10.44 -17.73 -8.51
CA ASP A 106 -9.36 -18.45 -9.19
C ASP A 106 -9.91 -19.65 -9.98
N ALA A 107 -10.88 -20.38 -9.42
CA ALA A 107 -11.56 -21.47 -10.13
C ALA A 107 -12.40 -20.97 -11.31
N GLN A 108 -13.09 -19.82 -11.20
CA GLN A 108 -13.84 -19.21 -12.30
C GLN A 108 -12.93 -18.65 -13.39
N ILE A 109 -11.78 -18.06 -13.01
CA ILE A 109 -10.74 -17.60 -13.94
C ILE A 109 -10.13 -18.82 -14.66
N ALA A 110 -9.83 -19.89 -13.94
CA ALA A 110 -9.35 -21.15 -14.54
C ALA A 110 -10.41 -21.80 -15.44
N ALA A 111 -11.69 -21.69 -15.10
CA ALA A 111 -12.81 -22.18 -15.92
C ALA A 111 -13.12 -21.28 -17.12
N LYS A 112 -12.63 -20.03 -17.14
CA LYS A 112 -12.70 -19.17 -18.34
C LYS A 112 -11.46 -19.42 -19.20
N HIS A 113 -11.68 -20.11 -20.30
CA HIS A 113 -10.69 -20.50 -21.30
C HIS A 113 -9.86 -19.30 -21.80
N HIS A 114 -8.71 -19.09 -21.19
CA HIS A 114 -7.62 -18.29 -21.72
C HIS A 114 -6.45 -19.23 -21.99
N ILE A 115 -5.85 -19.13 -23.18
CA ILE A 115 -4.66 -19.90 -23.54
C ILE A 115 -3.57 -19.60 -22.50
N ARG A 116 -3.17 -20.62 -21.74
CA ARG A 116 -2.09 -20.54 -20.74
C ARG A 116 -0.80 -21.06 -21.35
N ILE A 117 0.30 -20.33 -21.15
CA ILE A 117 1.62 -20.71 -21.64
C ILE A 117 2.47 -21.20 -20.47
N VAL A 118 2.99 -22.43 -20.55
CA VAL A 118 3.76 -23.06 -19.46
C VAL A 118 5.12 -23.54 -19.96
N PRO A 119 6.24 -22.95 -19.50
CA PRO A 119 7.56 -23.52 -19.74
C PRO A 119 7.77 -24.77 -18.89
N THR A 120 8.32 -25.83 -19.49
CA THR A 120 8.63 -27.09 -18.84
C THR A 120 9.84 -27.75 -19.50
N ASP A 121 10.57 -28.58 -18.78
CA ASP A 121 11.76 -29.24 -19.32
C ASP A 121 11.41 -30.44 -20.21
N ALA A 122 10.23 -31.03 -20.02
CA ALA A 122 9.72 -32.16 -20.79
C ALA A 122 8.19 -32.14 -20.84
N LEU A 123 7.60 -32.70 -21.91
CA LEU A 123 6.15 -32.79 -21.99
C LEU A 123 5.61 -33.75 -20.92
N PRO A 124 4.55 -33.37 -20.18
CA PRO A 124 3.92 -34.27 -19.22
C PRO A 124 3.27 -35.47 -19.92
N LEU A 125 2.92 -36.51 -19.15
CA LEU A 125 2.27 -37.72 -19.68
C LEU A 125 0.97 -37.41 -20.43
N GLN A 126 0.22 -36.42 -19.94
CA GLN A 126 -0.98 -35.87 -20.58
C GLN A 126 -0.96 -34.35 -20.44
N GLY A 127 -1.37 -33.65 -21.48
CA GLY A 127 -1.57 -32.20 -21.41
C GLY A 127 -2.97 -31.82 -20.97
N VAL A 128 -3.11 -30.55 -20.60
CA VAL A 128 -4.40 -29.94 -20.24
C VAL A 128 -4.90 -29.11 -21.42
N ALA A 129 -6.23 -29.07 -21.61
CA ALA A 129 -6.85 -28.18 -22.61
C ALA A 129 -6.46 -26.71 -22.38
N ASP A 130 -6.37 -25.95 -23.47
CA ASP A 130 -6.00 -24.52 -23.47
C ASP A 130 -4.62 -24.21 -22.87
N VAL A 131 -3.69 -25.17 -22.90
CA VAL A 131 -2.31 -24.95 -22.48
C VAL A 131 -1.35 -25.14 -23.66
N ILE A 132 -0.49 -24.16 -23.89
CA ILE A 132 0.69 -24.28 -24.74
C ILE A 132 1.90 -24.56 -23.85
N TYR A 133 2.53 -25.71 -24.04
CA TYR A 133 3.74 -26.13 -23.33
C TYR A 133 4.96 -25.71 -24.13
N LEU A 134 5.92 -25.05 -23.47
CA LEU A 134 7.22 -24.67 -24.05
C LEU A 134 8.30 -25.59 -23.51
N VAL A 135 8.85 -26.43 -24.37
CA VAL A 135 9.96 -27.36 -24.05
C VAL A 135 11.23 -26.97 -24.78
N PRO A 136 12.43 -27.21 -24.24
CA PRO A 136 13.69 -27.02 -24.98
C PRO A 136 13.65 -27.70 -26.36
N LYS A 137 14.32 -27.11 -27.35
CA LYS A 137 14.43 -27.75 -28.67
C LYS A 137 15.27 -29.02 -28.55
N GLY A 138 14.71 -30.16 -28.96
CA GLY A 138 15.35 -31.46 -28.75
C GLY A 138 15.24 -32.00 -27.31
N TRP A 139 14.24 -31.55 -26.53
CA TRP A 139 14.01 -31.98 -25.14
C TRP A 139 13.95 -33.50 -24.92
N GLU A 140 13.62 -34.27 -25.95
CA GLU A 140 13.62 -35.75 -25.93
C GLU A 140 15.01 -36.33 -25.64
N HIS A 141 16.06 -35.55 -25.93
CA HIS A 141 17.47 -35.83 -25.64
C HIS A 141 18.07 -34.67 -24.82
N PRO A 142 17.79 -34.60 -23.50
CA PRO A 142 18.19 -33.48 -22.64
C PRO A 142 19.68 -33.14 -22.70
N GLU A 143 20.54 -34.14 -22.93
CA GLU A 143 21.98 -34.00 -23.09
C GLU A 143 22.41 -33.16 -24.29
N SER A 144 21.53 -33.02 -25.28
CA SER A 144 21.75 -32.30 -26.54
C SER A 144 20.72 -31.21 -26.80
N ALA A 145 19.81 -30.98 -25.84
CA ALA A 145 18.73 -30.03 -26.00
C ALA A 145 19.25 -28.59 -26.00
N ASP A 146 18.77 -27.79 -26.94
CA ASP A 146 19.08 -26.37 -27.00
C ASP A 146 18.11 -25.61 -26.10
N ALA A 147 18.60 -25.19 -24.93
CA ALA A 147 17.82 -24.44 -23.97
C ALA A 147 17.57 -22.98 -24.38
N SER A 148 18.19 -22.47 -25.47
CA SER A 148 17.95 -21.12 -25.97
C SER A 148 16.73 -21.02 -26.89
N ILE A 149 16.29 -22.16 -27.45
CA ILE A 149 15.11 -22.26 -28.32
C ILE A 149 14.07 -23.14 -27.61
N ARG A 150 12.80 -22.75 -27.67
CA ARG A 150 11.68 -23.53 -27.13
C ARG A 150 10.75 -23.98 -28.26
N GLU A 151 10.41 -25.25 -28.28
CA GLU A 151 9.32 -25.77 -29.09
C GLU A 151 8.00 -25.66 -28.34
N GLN A 152 6.93 -25.38 -29.06
CA GLN A 152 5.59 -25.15 -28.51
C GLN A 152 4.68 -26.33 -28.87
N TYR A 153 4.04 -26.92 -27.85
CA TYR A 153 3.14 -28.05 -28.01
C TYR A 153 1.80 -27.80 -27.33
N VAL A 154 0.74 -28.38 -27.89
CA VAL A 154 -0.60 -28.43 -27.29
C VAL A 154 -1.07 -29.88 -27.25
N TRP A 155 -1.97 -30.18 -26.33
CA TRP A 155 -2.58 -31.51 -26.22
C TRP A 155 -3.97 -31.51 -26.85
N ILE A 156 -4.11 -32.22 -27.97
CA ILE A 156 -5.35 -32.31 -28.76
C ILE A 156 -5.62 -33.78 -29.05
N GLU A 157 -6.84 -34.25 -28.80
CA GLU A 157 -7.28 -35.63 -29.11
C GLU A 157 -6.30 -36.71 -28.58
N GLU A 158 -5.90 -36.58 -27.31
CA GLU A 158 -4.97 -37.48 -26.62
C GLU A 158 -3.57 -37.58 -27.24
N LYS A 159 -3.16 -36.55 -28.00
CA LYS A 159 -1.85 -36.49 -28.65
C LYS A 159 -1.20 -35.13 -28.47
N TRP A 160 0.13 -35.14 -28.36
CA TRP A 160 0.94 -33.93 -28.44
C TRP A 160 1.03 -33.46 -29.89
N VAL A 161 0.62 -32.21 -30.13
CA VAL A 161 0.72 -31.54 -31.41
C VAL A 161 1.69 -30.38 -31.28
N LYS A 162 2.77 -30.39 -32.07
CA LYS A 162 3.69 -29.25 -32.17
C LYS A 162 2.98 -28.12 -32.93
N VAL A 163 2.92 -26.94 -32.34
CA VAL A 163 2.25 -25.76 -32.90
C VAL A 163 3.22 -24.65 -33.30
N GLY A 164 4.50 -24.75 -32.90
CA GLY A 164 5.53 -23.81 -33.29
C GLY A 164 6.82 -23.98 -32.52
N ASP A 165 7.68 -22.98 -32.60
CA ASP A 165 8.87 -22.82 -31.78
C ASP A 165 9.22 -21.32 -31.63
N THR A 166 10.18 -21.01 -30.77
CA THR A 166 10.65 -19.64 -30.52
C THR A 166 11.88 -19.29 -31.35
N SER A 167 12.15 -20.02 -32.44
CA SER A 167 13.30 -19.71 -33.28
C SER A 167 13.09 -18.36 -33.97
N VAL A 168 14.17 -17.57 -34.04
CA VAL A 168 14.20 -16.31 -34.77
C VAL A 168 14.96 -16.56 -36.07
N SER A 169 14.31 -16.29 -37.20
CA SER A 169 15.00 -16.34 -38.49
C SER A 169 15.92 -15.14 -38.62
N LEU A 170 17.21 -15.41 -38.86
CA LEU A 170 18.20 -14.38 -39.22
C LEU A 170 18.35 -14.25 -40.74
N ALA A 171 17.43 -14.80 -41.53
CA ALA A 171 17.45 -14.67 -42.98
C ALA A 171 17.41 -13.18 -43.39
N GLY A 172 18.35 -12.76 -44.25
CA GLY A 172 18.49 -11.38 -44.69
C GLY A 172 19.35 -10.50 -43.78
N TYR A 173 19.74 -10.96 -42.60
CA TYR A 173 20.78 -10.31 -41.80
C TYR A 173 22.18 -10.70 -42.29
N ALA A 174 23.15 -9.82 -42.06
CA ALA A 174 24.54 -10.05 -42.45
C ALA A 174 25.11 -11.27 -41.71
N GLN A 175 25.55 -12.26 -42.48
CA GLN A 175 26.20 -13.46 -41.95
C GLN A 175 27.71 -13.24 -41.83
N GLU A 176 28.36 -14.00 -40.93
CA GLU A 176 29.80 -13.87 -40.68
C GLU A 176 30.63 -14.00 -41.97
N GLU A 177 30.30 -14.96 -42.83
CA GLU A 177 30.97 -15.15 -44.12
C GLU A 177 30.82 -13.94 -45.05
N TRP A 178 29.61 -13.37 -45.12
CA TRP A 178 29.38 -12.16 -45.92
C TRP A 178 30.17 -10.97 -45.36
N VAL A 179 30.16 -10.78 -44.03
CA VAL A 179 30.93 -9.72 -43.37
C VAL A 179 32.43 -9.90 -43.63
N ALA A 180 32.93 -11.13 -43.50
CA ALA A 180 34.31 -11.47 -43.78
C ALA A 180 34.67 -11.18 -45.26
N ALA A 181 33.79 -11.50 -46.20
CA ALA A 181 33.98 -11.19 -47.62
C ALA A 181 34.01 -9.68 -47.90
N GLN A 182 33.13 -8.89 -47.25
CA GLN A 182 33.18 -7.43 -47.37
C GLN A 182 34.49 -6.86 -46.80
N LEU A 183 35.01 -7.45 -45.73
CA LEU A 183 36.25 -7.03 -45.08
C LEU A 183 37.51 -7.52 -45.81
N ALA A 184 37.43 -8.54 -46.65
CA ALA A 184 38.58 -9.16 -47.33
C ALA A 184 39.34 -8.20 -48.26
N GLY A 185 38.68 -7.16 -48.78
CA GLY A 185 39.31 -6.13 -49.61
C GLY A 185 40.11 -5.08 -48.83
N TYR A 186 40.03 -5.09 -47.50
CA TYR A 186 40.72 -4.13 -46.65
C TYR A 186 42.00 -4.74 -46.08
N TYR A 187 43.06 -3.94 -45.98
CA TYR A 187 44.28 -4.39 -45.33
C TYR A 187 44.00 -4.69 -43.86
N THR A 188 44.44 -5.88 -43.42
CA THR A 188 44.63 -6.11 -42.00
C THR A 188 45.67 -5.13 -41.48
N LYS A 189 45.59 -4.82 -40.17
CA LYS A 189 46.55 -3.92 -39.54
C LYS A 189 47.99 -4.35 -39.80
N ALA A 190 48.28 -5.65 -39.73
CA ALA A 190 49.62 -6.20 -39.95
C ALA A 190 50.11 -5.96 -41.39
N GLN A 191 49.24 -6.12 -42.39
CA GLN A 191 49.60 -5.86 -43.79
C GLN A 191 49.84 -4.37 -44.05
N ALA A 192 48.98 -3.50 -43.50
CA ALA A 192 49.17 -2.05 -43.60
C ALA A 192 50.50 -1.62 -42.95
N ASP A 193 50.82 -2.16 -41.78
CA ASP A 193 52.09 -1.90 -41.08
C ASP A 193 53.30 -2.38 -41.91
N ALA A 194 53.21 -3.55 -42.56
CA ALA A 194 54.28 -4.11 -43.38
C ALA A 194 54.54 -3.29 -44.66
N VAL A 195 53.48 -2.84 -45.34
CA VAL A 195 53.58 -1.96 -46.51
C VAL A 195 54.22 -0.64 -46.12
N ALA A 196 53.78 -0.03 -45.01
CA ALA A 196 54.36 1.20 -44.50
C ALA A 196 55.86 1.06 -44.15
N SER A 197 56.24 -0.07 -43.54
CA SER A 197 57.64 -0.36 -43.21
C SER A 197 58.50 -0.54 -44.47
N THR A 198 57.99 -1.27 -45.46
CA THR A 198 58.67 -1.48 -46.75
C THR A 198 58.86 -0.16 -47.50
N ALA A 199 57.81 0.68 -47.58
CA ALA A 199 57.88 1.99 -48.20
C ALA A 199 58.91 2.90 -47.49
N LYS A 200 58.94 2.88 -46.15
CA LYS A 200 59.93 3.62 -45.37
C LYS A 200 61.36 3.14 -45.67
N ALA A 201 61.58 1.83 -45.75
CA ALA A 201 62.89 1.27 -46.06
C ALA A 201 63.36 1.64 -47.48
N GLY A 202 62.46 1.57 -48.46
CA GLY A 202 62.73 1.99 -49.84
C GLY A 202 63.14 3.46 -49.93
N ALA A 203 62.37 4.36 -49.30
CA ALA A 203 62.68 5.79 -49.27
C ALA A 203 64.05 6.09 -48.62
N VAL A 204 64.40 5.37 -47.55
CA VAL A 204 65.72 5.49 -46.90
C VAL A 204 66.83 5.01 -47.83
N ALA A 205 66.62 3.90 -48.54
CA ALA A 205 67.60 3.36 -49.49
C ALA A 205 67.82 4.30 -50.68
N GLU A 206 66.76 4.86 -51.25
CA GLU A 206 66.83 5.86 -52.32
C GLU A 206 67.57 7.13 -51.87
N ALA A 207 67.25 7.64 -50.68
CA ALA A 207 67.94 8.79 -50.11
C ALA A 207 69.44 8.52 -49.92
N LYS A 208 69.79 7.31 -49.45
CA LYS A 208 71.18 6.89 -49.31
C LYS A 208 71.88 6.80 -50.67
N ALA A 209 71.28 6.16 -51.66
CA ALA A 209 71.87 6.04 -53.00
C ALA A 209 72.09 7.41 -53.65
N TYR A 210 71.13 8.33 -53.48
CA TYR A 210 71.28 9.71 -53.94
C TYR A 210 72.45 10.42 -53.25
N ALA A 211 72.57 10.30 -51.93
CA ALA A 211 73.69 10.86 -51.17
C ALA A 211 75.03 10.28 -51.63
N ASP A 212 75.14 8.95 -51.73
CA ASP A 212 76.35 8.26 -52.19
C ASP A 212 76.76 8.72 -53.61
N GLY A 213 75.78 8.86 -54.53
CA GLY A 213 76.03 9.37 -55.88
C GLY A 213 76.53 10.82 -55.91
N LYS A 214 76.07 11.66 -54.98
CA LYS A 214 76.60 13.02 -54.79
C LYS A 214 78.02 13.01 -54.22
N PHE A 215 78.32 12.14 -53.27
CA PHE A 215 79.67 11.97 -52.74
C PHE A 215 80.65 11.42 -53.77
N ALA A 216 80.25 10.50 -54.64
CA ALA A 216 81.11 9.97 -55.70
C ALA A 216 81.55 11.03 -56.72
N GLN A 217 80.78 12.10 -56.87
CA GLN A 217 81.13 13.26 -57.72
C GLN A 217 82.04 14.26 -57.01
N ALA A 218 82.35 14.05 -55.72
CA ALA A 218 83.23 14.94 -54.97
C ALA A 218 84.67 14.82 -55.48
N LYS A 219 85.32 15.97 -55.67
CA LYS A 219 86.71 16.02 -56.10
C LYS A 219 87.63 15.67 -54.93
N SER A 220 88.36 14.56 -55.06
CA SER A 220 89.27 14.08 -54.02
C SER A 220 90.63 14.78 -54.10
N LEU A 221 91.08 15.37 -53.00
CA LEU A 221 92.36 16.10 -52.90
C LEU A 221 92.95 15.93 -51.50
N THR A 222 94.28 16.06 -51.37
CA THR A 222 94.91 16.17 -50.05
C THR A 222 94.61 17.50 -49.39
N GLN A 223 94.67 17.56 -48.06
CA GLN A 223 94.41 18.80 -47.31
C GLN A 223 95.29 19.96 -47.82
N ALA A 224 96.58 19.69 -48.05
CA ALA A 224 97.51 20.68 -48.60
C ALA A 224 97.15 21.11 -50.03
N ALA A 225 96.72 20.17 -50.89
CA ALA A 225 96.31 20.49 -52.27
C ALA A 225 94.98 21.27 -52.32
N TYR A 226 94.06 21.00 -51.38
CA TYR A 226 92.83 21.76 -51.24
C TYR A 226 93.08 23.17 -50.71
N ASP A 227 93.96 23.33 -49.72
CA ASP A 227 94.29 24.64 -49.17
C ASP A 227 95.12 25.51 -50.12
N ALA A 228 95.84 24.89 -51.05
CA ALA A 228 96.55 25.56 -52.13
C ALA A 228 95.64 26.00 -53.31
N LEU A 229 94.36 25.63 -53.35
CA LEU A 229 93.43 26.09 -54.40
C LEU A 229 93.21 27.60 -54.28
N ALA A 230 93.49 28.34 -55.36
CA ALA A 230 93.34 29.79 -55.41
C ALA A 230 91.89 30.27 -55.24
N VAL A 231 90.90 29.47 -55.67
CA VAL A 231 89.46 29.70 -55.46
C VAL A 231 88.80 28.34 -55.19
N LYS A 232 88.03 28.26 -54.10
CA LYS A 232 87.25 27.08 -53.72
C LYS A 232 85.82 27.27 -54.23
N ASP A 233 85.42 26.51 -55.25
CA ASP A 233 84.11 26.65 -55.90
C ASP A 233 82.99 26.14 -54.99
N ALA A 234 82.02 27.01 -54.68
CA ALA A 234 80.87 26.69 -53.82
C ALA A 234 79.92 25.64 -54.44
N GLY A 235 79.96 25.44 -55.76
CA GLY A 235 79.20 24.40 -56.46
C GLY A 235 79.85 23.02 -56.46
N THR A 236 81.12 22.93 -56.03
CA THR A 236 81.89 21.70 -56.07
C THR A 236 82.01 21.10 -54.66
N LEU A 237 81.61 19.84 -54.51
CA LEU A 237 81.95 19.07 -53.32
C LEU A 237 83.42 18.62 -53.40
N TYR A 238 84.17 18.84 -52.33
CA TYR A 238 85.55 18.39 -52.20
C TYR A 238 85.64 17.36 -51.09
N ALA A 239 86.24 16.21 -51.40
CA ALA A 239 86.54 15.17 -50.43
C ALA A 239 88.02 15.28 -50.05
N ILE A 240 88.31 15.64 -48.81
CA ILE A 240 89.69 15.69 -48.34
C ILE A 240 90.11 14.28 -47.96
N VAL A 241 91.09 13.76 -48.67
CA VAL A 241 91.70 12.46 -48.43
C VAL A 241 93.10 12.69 -47.86
N GLU A 242 93.51 11.88 -46.88
CA GLU A 242 94.88 11.95 -46.33
C GLU A 242 95.93 11.56 -47.37
#